data_AF-A0A915ZP16-F1
#
_entry.id   AF-A0A915ZP16-F1
#
_cell.length_a   1.000
_cell.length_b   1.000
_cell.length_c   1.000
_cell.angle_alpha   90.00
_cell.angle_beta   90.00
_cell.angle_gamma   90.00
#
_symmetry.space_group_name_H-M   'P 1'
#
loop_
_entity.id
_entity.type
_entity.pdbx_description
1 polymer ?
#
loop_
_entity_poly.entity_id
_entity_poly.type
_entity_poly.pdbx_seq_one_letter_code
_entity_poly.pdbx_strand_id
1 'polypeptide(L)'
;MITPAKIKKLEKTPTTKPNPSFTTPSKVTNQWVTPILRPISSEINNIQNNNQKINTIIISSVDLDLVDLTNKENTQQNTIRGIFFAGWALKEKQIINQRGTVKRIKPEIKALMETMFLNGNIDKRQKMSAQEMYDNLTERASQEEIKENDIPKVQTIQNWIANYTRTFKASASLRALEEAESSKNT
;
A
#
# COMPACT_ATOMS: atom_id res chain seq x y z
N MET A 1 -17.06 -33.86 22.83
CA MET A 1 -16.59 -34.99 21.99
C MET A 1 -17.50 -35.12 20.78
N ILE A 2 -16.98 -34.96 19.57
CA ILE A 2 -17.72 -35.16 18.31
C ILE A 2 -17.60 -36.65 17.96
N THR A 3 -18.72 -37.37 17.95
CA THR A 3 -18.77 -38.80 17.64
C THR A 3 -18.77 -39.05 16.12
N PRO A 4 -18.19 -40.17 15.63
CA PRO A 4 -18.09 -40.48 14.19
C PRO A 4 -19.45 -40.48 13.46
N ALA A 5 -20.53 -40.81 14.17
CA ALA A 5 -21.89 -40.80 13.64
C ALA A 5 -22.41 -39.39 13.27
N LYS A 6 -21.89 -38.33 13.90
CA LYS A 6 -22.25 -36.94 13.55
C LYS A 6 -21.60 -36.47 12.24
N ILE A 7 -20.44 -37.04 11.87
CA ILE A 7 -19.71 -36.70 10.64
C ILE A 7 -20.37 -37.35 9.42
N LYS A 8 -20.84 -38.60 9.57
CA LYS A 8 -21.49 -39.38 8.50
C LYS A 8 -22.80 -38.77 7.97
N LYS A 9 -23.42 -37.84 8.72
CA LYS A 9 -24.64 -37.11 8.28
C LYS A 9 -24.37 -35.93 7.34
N LEU A 10 -23.12 -35.56 7.11
CA LEU A 10 -22.72 -34.44 6.24
C LEU A 10 -22.44 -34.87 4.78
N GLU A 11 -22.15 -36.15 4.53
CA GLU A 11 -21.98 -36.67 3.17
C GLU A 11 -23.33 -37.13 2.60
N LYS A 12 -24.11 -36.20 2.04
CA LYS A 12 -25.38 -36.54 1.39
C LYS A 12 -25.30 -36.72 -0.13
N THR A 13 -24.16 -36.46 -0.76
CA THR A 13 -24.00 -36.68 -2.21
C THR A 13 -22.54 -36.97 -2.58
N PRO A 14 -22.26 -37.98 -3.41
CA PRO A 14 -20.91 -38.19 -3.95
C PRO A 14 -20.49 -36.97 -4.78
N THR A 15 -19.31 -36.42 -4.50
CA THR A 15 -18.75 -35.28 -5.23
C THR A 15 -18.35 -35.69 -6.63
N THR A 16 -19.23 -35.45 -7.60
CA THR A 16 -18.88 -35.63 -9.01
C THR A 16 -17.99 -34.47 -9.45
N LYS A 17 -16.80 -34.77 -9.97
CA LYS A 17 -15.88 -33.76 -10.52
C LYS A 17 -16.57 -33.07 -11.70
N PRO A 18 -16.73 -31.73 -11.70
CA PRO A 18 -17.34 -31.06 -12.83
C PRO A 18 -16.43 -31.21 -14.05
N ASN A 19 -17.01 -31.63 -15.17
CA ASN A 19 -16.33 -31.66 -16.47
C ASN A 19 -16.70 -30.35 -17.20
N PRO A 20 -15.82 -29.34 -17.21
CA PRO A 20 -16.16 -28.05 -17.80
C PRO A 20 -16.31 -28.20 -19.32
N SER A 21 -17.49 -27.91 -19.82
CA SER A 21 -17.69 -27.74 -21.26
C SER A 21 -17.15 -26.37 -21.65
N PHE A 22 -16.20 -26.33 -22.59
CA PHE A 22 -15.72 -25.06 -23.13
C PHE A 22 -16.84 -24.39 -23.92
N THR A 23 -17.19 -23.15 -23.55
CA THR A 23 -18.10 -22.33 -24.34
C THR A 23 -17.33 -21.66 -25.48
N THR A 24 -17.97 -21.52 -26.63
CA THR A 24 -17.44 -20.70 -27.71
C THR A 24 -17.50 -19.22 -27.29
N PRO A 25 -16.44 -18.42 -27.56
CA PRO A 25 -16.42 -17.00 -27.21
C PRO A 25 -17.60 -16.27 -27.84
N SER A 26 -18.41 -15.59 -27.03
CA SER A 26 -19.50 -14.75 -27.55
C SER A 26 -18.91 -13.58 -28.34
N LYS A 27 -19.45 -13.30 -29.53
CA LYS A 27 -19.17 -12.04 -30.20
C LYS A 27 -19.78 -10.91 -29.38
N VAL A 28 -18.97 -9.90 -29.09
CA VAL A 28 -19.37 -8.70 -28.35
C VAL A 28 -20.51 -8.01 -29.09
N THR A 29 -21.69 -7.94 -28.49
CA THR A 29 -22.86 -7.22 -29.03
C THR A 29 -22.91 -5.75 -28.60
N ASN A 30 -22.21 -5.38 -27.52
CA ASN A 30 -22.16 -4.02 -27.01
C ASN A 30 -20.72 -3.55 -26.91
N GLN A 31 -20.37 -2.49 -27.65
CA GLN A 31 -19.11 -1.78 -27.45
C GLN A 31 -19.08 -1.21 -26.03
N TRP A 32 -18.06 -1.57 -25.26
CA TRP A 32 -17.78 -0.93 -23.97
C TRP A 32 -17.30 0.49 -24.23
N VAL A 33 -18.23 1.45 -24.22
CA VAL A 33 -17.88 2.86 -24.37
C VAL A 33 -17.59 3.41 -22.98
N THR A 34 -16.32 3.60 -22.66
CA THR A 34 -15.90 4.30 -21.45
C THR A 34 -15.97 5.80 -21.72
N PRO A 35 -16.58 6.61 -20.85
CA PRO A 35 -16.59 8.06 -21.02
C PRO A 35 -15.17 8.59 -20.84
N ILE A 36 -14.60 9.16 -21.90
CA ILE A 36 -13.27 9.80 -21.87
C ILE A 36 -13.46 11.29 -21.54
N LEU A 37 -12.71 11.74 -20.54
CA LEU A 37 -12.67 13.11 -20.04
C LEU A 37 -11.95 14.05 -21.03
N ARG A 38 -12.66 15.07 -21.56
CA ARG A 38 -12.05 16.14 -22.39
C ARG A 38 -11.86 17.46 -21.63
N PRO A 39 -10.63 17.97 -21.49
CA PRO A 39 -10.36 19.31 -20.96
C PRO A 39 -10.98 20.43 -21.82
N ILE A 40 -11.79 21.31 -21.24
CA ILE A 40 -12.46 22.41 -21.96
C ILE A 40 -11.58 23.66 -22.10
N SER A 41 -10.63 23.87 -21.19
CA SER A 41 -9.67 24.97 -21.32
C SER A 41 -8.35 24.64 -20.63
N SER A 42 -7.26 24.93 -21.34
CA SER A 42 -5.91 24.89 -20.82
C SER A 42 -5.26 26.26 -21.01
N GLU A 43 -5.02 26.97 -19.92
CA GLU A 43 -4.14 28.13 -19.94
C GLU A 43 -2.70 27.66 -19.78
N ILE A 44 -1.83 28.06 -20.71
CA ILE A 44 -0.39 27.76 -20.64
C ILE A 44 0.26 28.87 -19.83
N ASN A 45 0.48 28.63 -18.54
CA ASN A 45 1.26 29.54 -17.71
C ASN A 45 2.74 29.16 -17.78
N ASN A 46 3.57 30.04 -18.36
CA ASN A 46 5.02 29.90 -18.36
C ASN A 46 5.56 30.31 -16.98
N ILE A 47 5.72 29.36 -16.07
CA ILE A 47 6.42 29.61 -14.80
C ILE A 47 7.92 29.46 -15.06
N GLN A 48 8.65 30.58 -15.08
CA GLN A 48 10.09 30.56 -15.24
C GLN A 48 10.77 30.36 -13.87
N ASN A 49 11.03 29.11 -13.51
CA ASN A 49 11.97 28.77 -12.46
C ASN A 49 13.33 28.45 -13.08
N ASN A 50 14.37 29.04 -12.51
CA ASN A 50 15.74 29.04 -13.04
C ASN A 50 16.14 27.64 -13.52
N ASN A 51 16.38 27.57 -14.84
CA ASN A 51 16.94 26.49 -15.65
C ASN A 51 16.04 25.34 -16.15
N GLN A 52 14.73 25.34 -15.92
CA GLN A 52 13.83 24.42 -16.65
C GLN A 52 12.48 25.08 -16.99
N LYS A 53 12.22 25.24 -18.29
CA LYS A 53 10.92 25.71 -18.80
C LYS A 53 9.92 24.55 -18.70
N ILE A 54 9.11 24.53 -17.64
CA ILE A 54 8.05 23.53 -17.46
C ILE A 54 6.74 24.16 -17.92
N ASN A 55 6.20 23.68 -19.04
CA ASN A 55 4.85 24.02 -19.47
C ASN A 55 3.86 23.12 -18.70
N THR A 56 3.17 23.66 -17.71
CA THR A 56 2.11 22.93 -16.99
C THR A 56 0.75 23.32 -17.55
N ILE A 57 0.01 22.33 -18.08
CA ILE A 57 -1.38 22.50 -18.52
C ILE A 57 -2.26 22.30 -17.28
N ILE A 58 -2.84 23.38 -16.75
CA ILE A 58 -3.90 23.31 -15.72
C ILE A 58 -5.22 23.11 -16.47
N ILE A 59 -5.90 21.99 -16.22
CA ILE A 59 -7.21 21.69 -16.81
C ILE A 59 -8.27 22.14 -15.81
N SER A 60 -9.03 23.18 -16.14
CA SER A 60 -9.96 23.83 -15.21
C SER A 60 -11.40 23.26 -15.25
N SER A 61 -11.79 22.59 -16.34
CA SER A 61 -13.10 21.95 -16.48
C SER A 61 -13.06 20.85 -17.55
N VAL A 62 -13.97 19.87 -17.45
CA VAL A 62 -14.02 18.67 -18.30
C VAL A 62 -15.44 18.43 -18.79
N ASP A 63 -15.69 18.43 -20.11
CA ASP A 63 -17.00 18.09 -20.69
C ASP A 63 -17.01 16.64 -21.17
N LEU A 64 -18.15 15.98 -20.98
CA LEU A 64 -18.31 14.53 -21.11
C LEU A 64 -18.98 14.13 -22.44
N ASP A 65 -18.57 14.72 -23.56
CA ASP A 65 -19.15 14.34 -24.85
C ASP A 65 -18.37 13.21 -25.53
N LEU A 66 -19.11 12.16 -25.86
CA LEU A 66 -18.73 10.89 -26.47
C LEU A 66 -18.03 11.09 -27.83
N VAL A 67 -16.73 10.79 -27.94
CA VAL A 67 -16.04 10.72 -29.25
C VAL A 67 -16.15 9.30 -29.80
N ASP A 68 -16.69 9.17 -31.00
CA ASP A 68 -16.57 7.95 -31.81
C ASP A 68 -15.13 7.80 -32.33
N LEU A 69 -14.43 6.77 -31.84
CA LEU A 69 -13.02 6.46 -32.15
C LEU A 69 -12.83 5.74 -33.50
N THR A 70 -13.91 5.44 -34.23
CA THR A 70 -13.83 4.73 -35.52
C THR A 70 -13.50 5.64 -36.70
N ASN A 71 -13.66 6.96 -36.54
CA ASN A 71 -13.34 7.93 -37.59
C ASN A 71 -11.86 8.33 -37.56
N LYS A 72 -11.15 7.89 -38.59
CA LYS A 72 -9.72 8.06 -38.82
C LYS A 72 -9.35 9.48 -39.29
N GLU A 73 -9.97 10.51 -38.70
CA GLU A 73 -9.67 11.90 -39.03
C GLU A 73 -8.67 12.49 -38.02
N ASN A 74 -7.57 13.00 -38.58
CA ASN A 74 -6.24 13.12 -37.98
C ASN A 74 -6.04 14.28 -36.99
N THR A 75 -7.00 14.57 -36.12
CA THR A 75 -6.84 15.70 -35.17
C THR A 75 -6.99 15.32 -33.69
N GLN A 76 -7.62 14.18 -33.38
CA GLN A 76 -7.85 13.76 -31.97
C GLN A 76 -6.84 12.72 -31.43
N GLN A 77 -6.00 12.17 -32.30
CA GLN A 77 -4.98 11.19 -31.88
C GLN A 77 -3.90 11.82 -30.96
N ASN A 78 -3.60 13.11 -31.13
CA ASN A 78 -2.60 13.80 -30.32
C ASN A 78 -3.06 14.05 -28.87
N THR A 79 -4.34 14.36 -28.65
CA THR A 79 -4.86 14.64 -27.31
C THR A 79 -4.97 13.38 -26.46
N ILE A 80 -5.48 12.28 -27.03
CA ILE A 80 -5.60 10.99 -26.34
C ILE A 80 -4.21 10.39 -26.08
N ARG A 81 -3.29 10.49 -27.05
CA ARG A 81 -1.89 10.14 -26.80
C ARG A 81 -1.30 11.02 -25.69
N GLY A 82 -1.56 12.31 -25.66
CA GLY A 82 -1.05 13.20 -24.61
C GLY A 82 -1.47 12.78 -23.19
N ILE A 83 -2.71 12.31 -23.00
CA ILE A 83 -3.23 11.87 -21.69
C ILE A 83 -2.64 10.52 -21.27
N PHE A 84 -2.59 9.53 -22.18
CA PHE A 84 -2.05 8.20 -21.88
C PHE A 84 -0.51 8.17 -21.86
N PHE A 85 0.15 8.96 -22.70
CA PHE A 85 1.60 9.16 -22.73
C PHE A 85 2.06 10.37 -21.89
N ALA A 86 1.20 10.93 -21.03
CA ALA A 86 1.55 11.96 -20.03
C ALA A 86 2.66 11.52 -19.06
N GLY A 87 3.13 10.28 -19.18
CA GLY A 87 4.37 9.83 -18.57
C GLY A 87 4.20 9.39 -17.13
N TRP A 88 2.99 9.21 -16.61
CA TRP A 88 2.80 8.65 -15.26
C TRP A 88 3.47 7.28 -15.07
N ALA A 89 3.62 6.51 -16.15
CA ALA A 89 4.35 5.25 -16.18
C ALA A 89 5.80 5.37 -16.69
N LEU A 90 6.25 6.56 -17.13
CA LEU A 90 7.63 6.80 -17.54
C LEU A 90 8.51 7.02 -16.30
N LYS A 91 9.60 6.25 -16.21
CA LYS A 91 10.56 6.28 -15.09
C LYS A 91 11.10 7.69 -14.78
N GLU A 92 11.23 8.54 -15.79
CA GLU A 92 11.66 9.94 -15.66
C GLU A 92 10.66 10.85 -14.91
N LYS A 93 9.37 10.51 -14.93
CA LYS A 93 8.29 11.24 -14.25
C LYS A 93 7.85 10.54 -12.95
N GLN A 94 8.48 9.40 -12.65
CA GLN A 94 8.24 8.60 -11.47
C GLN A 94 8.66 9.39 -10.22
N ILE A 95 7.68 9.81 -9.41
CA ILE A 95 7.87 10.55 -8.15
C ILE A 95 8.47 9.65 -7.03
N ILE A 96 9.01 8.48 -7.37
CA ILE A 96 9.52 7.50 -6.40
C ILE A 96 10.79 7.99 -5.69
N ASN A 97 11.51 8.94 -6.29
CA ASN A 97 12.72 9.54 -5.70
C ASN A 97 12.54 10.99 -5.23
N GLN A 98 11.34 11.58 -5.37
CA GLN A 98 11.05 12.93 -4.88
C GLN A 98 10.38 12.93 -3.50
N ARG A 99 10.22 11.76 -2.85
CA ARG A 99 10.01 11.71 -1.41
C ARG A 99 11.28 12.28 -0.78
N GLY A 100 11.28 13.59 -0.52
CA GLY A 100 12.41 14.31 0.05
C GLY A 100 12.99 13.55 1.23
N THR A 101 14.29 13.69 1.47
CA THR A 101 15.07 12.94 2.47
C THR A 101 14.26 12.66 3.75
N VAL A 102 13.58 11.52 3.80
CA VAL A 102 12.76 11.15 4.95
C VAL A 102 13.74 10.81 6.05
N LYS A 103 13.81 11.64 7.09
CA LYS A 103 14.65 11.37 8.26
C LYS A 103 14.27 9.99 8.80
N ARG A 104 15.20 9.04 8.67
CA ARG A 104 15.00 7.67 9.16
C ARG A 104 15.12 7.68 10.68
N ILE A 105 14.27 6.88 11.34
CA ILE A 105 14.44 6.59 12.78
C ILE A 105 15.79 5.92 12.96
N LYS A 106 16.61 6.47 13.86
CA LYS A 106 17.91 5.92 14.18
C LYS A 106 17.82 4.52 14.80
N PRO A 107 18.85 3.67 14.62
CA PRO A 107 18.86 2.32 15.17
C PRO A 107 18.79 2.30 16.70
N GLU A 108 19.45 3.24 17.39
CA GLU A 108 19.40 3.38 18.85
C GLU A 108 17.97 3.57 19.37
N ILE A 109 17.21 4.46 18.73
CA ILE A 109 15.82 4.72 19.10
C ILE A 109 14.93 3.51 18.80
N LYS A 110 15.16 2.80 17.69
CA LYS A 110 14.42 1.56 17.39
C LYS A 110 14.65 0.48 18.45
N ALA A 111 15.88 0.30 18.92
CA ALA A 111 16.20 -0.68 19.95
C ALA A 111 15.52 -0.36 21.28
N LEU A 112 15.42 0.94 21.63
CA LEU A 112 14.67 1.39 22.80
C LEU A 112 13.17 1.09 22.67
N MET A 113 12.57 1.46 21.54
CA MET A 113 11.15 1.17 21.26
C MET A 113 10.84 -0.34 21.28
N GLU A 114 11.77 -1.16 20.76
CA GLU A 114 11.69 -2.62 20.80
C GLU A 114 11.72 -3.16 22.23
N THR A 115 12.67 -2.70 23.05
CA THR A 115 12.75 -3.10 24.46
C THR A 115 11.46 -2.77 25.21
N MET A 116 10.93 -1.55 25.04
CA MET A 116 9.66 -1.13 25.65
C MET A 116 8.48 -1.99 25.18
N PHE A 117 8.40 -2.30 23.88
CA PHE A 117 7.34 -3.14 23.33
C PHE A 117 7.41 -4.58 23.88
N LEU A 118 8.61 -5.16 23.95
CA LEU A 118 8.82 -6.51 24.46
C LEU A 118 8.52 -6.61 25.96
N ASN A 119 8.88 -5.60 26.76
CA ASN A 119 8.52 -5.54 28.17
C ASN A 119 7.00 -5.58 28.35
N GLY A 120 6.24 -4.86 27.52
CA GLY A 120 4.78 -4.91 27.51
C GLY A 120 4.17 -6.25 27.09
N ASN A 121 4.90 -7.05 26.30
CA ASN A 121 4.47 -8.41 25.96
C ASN A 121 4.74 -9.41 27.10
N ILE A 122 5.79 -9.19 27.90
CA ILE A 122 6.13 -10.00 29.07
C ILE A 122 5.18 -9.67 30.23
N ASP A 123 5.03 -8.38 30.55
CA ASP A 123 4.11 -7.89 31.58
C ASP A 123 3.13 -6.87 30.98
N LYS A 124 1.84 -7.22 31.00
CA LYS A 124 0.76 -6.36 30.48
C LYS A 124 0.68 -5.02 31.22
N ARG A 125 1.15 -4.93 32.46
CA ARG A 125 1.20 -3.67 33.24
C ARG A 125 2.25 -2.70 32.70
N GLN A 126 3.28 -3.23 32.03
CA GLN A 126 4.35 -2.47 31.39
C GLN A 126 4.04 -2.14 29.92
N LYS A 127 2.84 -2.46 29.44
CA LYS A 127 2.46 -2.21 28.05
C LYS A 127 2.23 -0.72 27.83
N MET A 128 3.14 -0.12 27.06
CA MET A 128 3.08 1.28 26.68
C MET A 128 2.25 1.50 25.41
N SER A 129 1.40 2.52 25.45
CA SER A 129 0.82 3.16 24.28
C SER A 129 1.89 3.94 23.49
N ALA A 130 1.54 4.40 22.28
CA ALA A 130 2.45 5.22 21.49
C ALA A 130 2.78 6.56 22.17
N GLN A 131 1.86 7.10 22.97
CA GLN A 131 2.08 8.32 23.74
C GLN A 131 3.05 8.07 24.90
N GLU A 132 2.82 7.02 25.70
CA GLU A 132 3.72 6.68 26.81
C GLU A 132 5.14 6.34 26.34
N MET A 133 5.26 5.68 25.17
CA MET A 133 6.56 5.42 24.56
C MET A 133 7.26 6.71 24.12
N TYR A 134 6.51 7.69 23.60
CA TYR A 134 7.05 9.02 23.28
C TYR A 134 7.50 9.76 24.55
N ASP A 135 6.71 9.71 25.62
CA ASP A 135 7.02 10.35 26.89
C ASP A 135 8.29 9.75 27.52
N ASN A 136 8.44 8.41 27.48
CA ASN A 136 9.67 7.76 27.97
C ASN A 136 10.91 8.11 27.14
N LEU A 137 10.78 8.25 25.81
CA LEU A 137 11.88 8.73 24.97
C LEU A 137 12.22 10.19 25.28
N THR A 138 11.23 11.02 25.56
CA THR A 138 11.43 12.42 25.98
C THR A 138 12.13 12.51 27.33
N GLU A 139 11.78 11.65 28.28
CA GLU A 139 12.46 11.54 29.58
C GLU A 139 13.94 11.17 29.39
N ARG A 140 14.24 10.16 28.56
CA ARG A 140 15.62 9.76 28.24
C ARG A 140 16.41 10.86 27.53
N ALA A 141 15.75 11.65 26.68
CA ALA A 141 16.39 12.79 26.05
C ALA A 141 16.73 13.90 27.05
N SER A 142 15.87 14.08 28.06
CA SER A 142 16.11 15.01 29.18
C SER A 142 17.29 14.59 30.05
N GLN A 143 17.58 13.27 30.09
CA GLN A 143 18.74 12.68 30.75
C GLN A 143 19.99 12.62 29.86
N GLU A 144 19.94 13.24 28.67
CA GLU A 144 21.01 13.24 27.66
C GLU A 144 21.42 11.84 27.14
N GLU A 145 20.62 10.79 27.38
CA GLU A 145 20.88 9.44 26.83
C GLU A 145 20.71 9.43 25.30
N ILE A 146 19.77 10.24 24.80
CA ILE A 146 19.45 10.36 23.38
C ILE A 146 19.26 11.84 23.01
N LYS A 147 19.40 12.16 21.73
CA LYS A 147 19.16 13.52 21.24
C LYS A 147 17.67 13.75 21.02
N GLU A 148 17.15 14.87 21.53
CA GLU A 148 15.75 15.28 21.34
C GLU A 148 15.33 15.29 19.87
N ASN A 149 16.20 15.78 18.98
CA ASN A 149 15.96 15.81 17.54
C ASN A 149 15.71 14.44 16.93
N ASP A 150 16.13 13.35 17.58
CA ASP A 150 16.00 11.98 17.09
C ASP A 150 14.74 11.28 17.59
N ILE A 151 13.97 11.91 18.48
CA ILE A 151 12.70 11.39 18.95
C ILE A 151 11.68 11.38 17.79
N PRO A 152 11.12 10.22 17.42
CA PRO A 152 10.08 10.14 16.41
C PRO A 152 8.76 10.71 16.96
N LYS A 153 7.96 11.29 16.06
CA LYS A 153 6.59 11.73 16.39
C LYS A 153 5.74 10.53 16.84
N VAL A 154 4.75 10.79 17.70
CA VAL A 154 3.79 9.79 18.20
C VAL A 154 3.14 8.98 17.07
N GLN A 155 2.72 9.62 15.96
CA GLN A 155 2.16 8.90 14.80
C GLN A 155 3.16 7.92 14.17
N THR A 156 4.44 8.29 14.12
CA THR A 156 5.51 7.43 13.62
C THR A 156 5.72 6.23 14.55
N ILE A 157 5.66 6.45 15.86
CA ILE A 157 5.71 5.38 16.87
C ILE A 157 4.53 4.44 16.71
N GLN A 158 3.30 4.95 16.58
CA GLN A 158 2.10 4.13 16.37
C GLN A 158 2.22 3.28 15.10
N ASN A 159 2.65 3.86 13.99
CA ASN A 159 2.88 3.13 12.74
C ASN A 159 3.97 2.07 12.89
N TRP A 160 5.04 2.38 13.62
CA TRP A 160 6.11 1.44 13.93
C TRP A 160 5.59 0.27 14.78
N ILE A 161 4.81 0.52 15.84
CA ILE A 161 4.21 -0.53 16.69
C ILE A 161 3.32 -1.46 15.86
N ALA A 162 2.48 -0.89 14.98
CA ALA A 162 1.59 -1.69 14.14
C ALA A 162 2.37 -2.61 13.19
N ASN A 163 3.42 -2.08 12.54
CA ASN A 163 4.29 -2.85 11.66
C ASN A 163 5.07 -3.92 12.43
N TYR A 164 5.69 -3.54 13.56
CA TYR A 164 6.48 -4.44 14.39
C TYR A 164 5.62 -5.57 14.96
N THR A 165 4.39 -5.27 15.40
CA THR A 165 3.43 -6.27 15.87
C THR A 165 3.10 -7.30 14.78
N ARG A 166 2.89 -6.83 13.53
CA ARG A 166 2.61 -7.72 12.40
C ARG A 166 3.80 -8.64 12.13
N THR A 167 5.02 -8.10 12.06
CA THR A 167 6.23 -8.89 11.81
C THR A 167 6.51 -9.86 12.96
N PHE A 168 6.33 -9.43 14.21
CA PHE A 168 6.52 -10.26 15.40
C PHE A 168 5.59 -11.47 15.39
N LYS A 169 4.30 -11.28 15.10
CA LYS A 169 3.31 -12.38 14.99
C LYS A 169 3.62 -13.32 13.83
N ALA A 170 4.04 -12.79 12.69
CA ALA A 170 4.44 -13.60 11.54
C ALA A 170 5.65 -14.48 11.88
N SER A 171 6.68 -13.91 12.50
CA SER A 171 7.87 -14.65 12.93
C SER A 171 7.55 -15.73 13.97
N ALA A 172 6.68 -15.43 14.95
CA ALA A 172 6.24 -16.42 15.94
C ALA A 172 5.47 -17.58 15.28
N SER A 173 4.64 -17.28 14.26
CA SER A 173 3.90 -18.30 13.52
C SER A 173 4.82 -19.19 12.68
N LEU A 174 5.84 -18.60 12.03
CA LEU A 174 6.83 -19.37 11.27
C LEU A 174 7.61 -20.34 12.16
N ARG A 175 8.07 -19.88 13.32
CA ARG A 175 8.78 -20.75 14.29
C ARG A 175 7.91 -21.92 14.75
N ALA A 176 6.63 -21.67 15.04
CA ALA A 176 5.71 -22.73 15.43
C ALA A 176 5.48 -23.78 14.32
N LEU A 177 5.53 -23.38 13.04
CA LEU A 177 5.46 -24.31 11.91
C LEU A 177 6.75 -25.14 11.79
N GLU A 178 7.92 -24.51 11.89
CA GLU A 178 9.22 -25.19 11.86
C GLU A 178 9.35 -26.22 12.99
N GLU A 179 8.92 -25.88 14.21
CA GLU A 179 8.91 -26.79 15.36
C GLU A 179 7.94 -27.97 15.15
N ALA A 180 6.77 -27.72 14.57
CA ALA A 180 5.78 -28.75 14.28
C ALA A 180 6.20 -29.69 13.13
N GLU A 181 7.00 -29.20 12.18
CA GLU A 181 7.60 -30.03 11.12
C GLU A 181 8.76 -30.87 11.64
N SER A 182 9.65 -30.27 12.45
CA SER A 182 10.78 -31.01 13.07
C SER A 182 10.29 -32.16 13.95
N SER A 183 9.18 -31.97 14.68
CA SER A 183 8.63 -32.98 15.58
C SER A 183 7.96 -34.16 14.86
N LYS A 184 7.67 -34.04 13.55
CA LYS A 184 7.09 -35.12 12.73
C LYS A 184 8.16 -36.01 12.08
N ASN A 185 9.40 -35.53 12.02
CA ASN A 185 10.53 -36.21 11.39
C ASN A 185 11.44 -36.95 12.41
N THR A 186 11.05 -36.95 13.68
CA THR A 186 11.66 -37.70 14.80
C THR A 186 10.66 -38.70 15.35
#